data_AF-A0A2W5Z9S8-F1
#
_entry.id   AF-A0A2W5Z9S8-F1
#
_cell.length_a   1.000
_cell.length_b   1.000
_cell.length_c   1.000
_cell.angle_alpha   90.00
_cell.angle_beta   90.00
_cell.angle_gamma   90.00
#
_symmetry.space_group_name_H-M   'P 1'
#
loop_
_entity.id
_entity.type
_entity.pdbx_description
1 polymer ?
#
loop_
_entity_poly.entity_id
_entity_poly.type
_entity_poly.pdbx_seq_one_letter_code
_entity_poly.pdbx_strand_id
1 'polypeptide(L)'
;MDLPDGPEFSSQRLGDTVTLDLGGHWTVKASAAIEARADALLAESDGARRVVFDLGRVARLDTAGAWLIDRARQRLDAKGVDAKLESVRPEYEILLREAMYRALPVPKPPSGSHIVRLLADIGESVVSAGADLYAGVGFLGEVVAAIGKGLASPSHFRGTSLVVHMESIALRGVPIIALINFLAGAIITQQGIFQLRRFGATIFAVNLIGILILRELGVLLTAIMVAGRSGSAITAELGSM
;
A
#
# COMPACT_ATOMS: atom_id res chain seq x y z
N MET A 1 -42.23 3.63 -19.36
CA MET A 1 -42.80 3.61 -18.00
C MET A 1 -41.63 3.92 -17.09
N ASP A 2 -41.46 5.21 -16.80
CA ASP A 2 -40.28 5.75 -16.14
C ASP A 2 -40.27 5.31 -14.67
N LEU A 3 -39.42 4.35 -14.34
CA LEU A 3 -39.09 4.05 -12.95
C LEU A 3 -38.20 5.20 -12.44
N PRO A 4 -38.49 5.80 -11.28
CA PRO A 4 -37.66 6.88 -10.74
C PRO A 4 -36.22 6.40 -10.54
N ASP A 5 -35.25 7.07 -11.16
CA ASP A 5 -33.81 6.73 -11.18
C ASP A 5 -33.09 6.88 -9.82
N GLY A 6 -33.82 7.18 -8.74
CA GLY A 6 -33.27 7.52 -7.42
C GLY A 6 -33.51 6.45 -6.34
N PRO A 7 -32.80 6.55 -5.21
CA PRO A 7 -33.10 5.76 -4.02
C PRO A 7 -34.38 6.31 -3.37
N GLU A 8 -35.33 5.42 -3.10
CA GLU A 8 -36.53 5.73 -2.33
C GLU A 8 -36.42 5.08 -0.95
N PHE A 9 -37.00 5.73 0.05
CA PHE A 9 -37.18 5.12 1.34
C PHE A 9 -38.39 5.73 2.06
N SER A 10 -38.99 4.96 2.96
CA SER A 10 -40.03 5.43 3.89
C SER A 10 -39.86 4.75 5.24
N SER A 11 -40.23 5.43 6.32
CA SER A 11 -40.24 4.85 7.66
C SER A 11 -41.67 4.62 8.14
N GLN A 12 -41.94 3.48 8.76
CA GLN A 12 -43.18 3.20 9.45
C GLN A 12 -42.85 2.79 10.89
N ARG A 13 -43.42 3.49 11.88
CA ARG A 13 -43.22 3.17 13.29
C ARG A 13 -44.44 2.43 13.83
N LEU A 14 -44.21 1.21 14.31
CA LEU A 14 -45.24 0.38 14.95
C LEU A 14 -44.77 0.02 16.36
N GLY A 15 -45.18 0.82 17.36
CA GLY A 15 -44.73 0.68 18.74
C GLY A 15 -43.21 0.87 18.89
N ASP A 16 -42.53 -0.17 19.37
CA ASP A 16 -41.08 -0.19 19.61
C ASP A 16 -40.26 -0.64 18.38
N THR A 17 -40.92 -0.93 17.26
CA THR A 17 -40.27 -1.35 16.00
C THR A 17 -40.45 -0.28 14.93
N VAL A 18 -39.35 0.07 14.26
CA VAL A 18 -39.35 0.97 13.09
C VAL A 18 -38.97 0.15 11.86
N THR A 19 -39.85 0.13 10.86
CA THR A 19 -39.58 -0.49 9.56
C THR A 19 -39.15 0.59 8.58
N LEU A 20 -37.97 0.42 7.99
CA LEU A 20 -37.41 1.26 6.95
C LEU A 20 -37.61 0.54 5.62
N ASP A 21 -38.61 0.95 4.85
CA ASP A 21 -38.88 0.42 3.52
C ASP A 21 -37.90 1.03 2.52
N LEU A 22 -36.98 0.22 1.98
CA LEU A 22 -36.00 0.65 0.99
C LEU A 22 -36.49 0.34 -0.42
N GLY A 23 -36.45 1.34 -1.29
CA GLY A 23 -36.93 1.26 -2.67
C GLY A 23 -35.97 1.84 -3.70
N GLY A 24 -36.19 1.52 -4.97
CA GLY A 24 -35.46 2.14 -6.09
C GLY A 24 -34.03 1.62 -6.25
N HIS A 25 -33.13 2.49 -6.71
CA HIS A 25 -31.76 2.11 -7.11
C HIS A 25 -30.72 2.45 -6.03
N TRP A 26 -30.24 1.43 -5.33
CA TRP A 26 -29.20 1.51 -4.30
C TRP A 26 -27.82 1.22 -4.90
N THR A 27 -27.31 2.20 -5.65
CA THR A 27 -26.03 2.10 -6.36
C THR A 27 -25.05 3.20 -5.95
N VAL A 28 -23.77 3.06 -6.29
CA VAL A 28 -22.71 4.06 -6.10
C VAL A 28 -23.14 5.44 -6.63
N LYS A 29 -23.87 5.49 -7.75
CA LYS A 29 -24.34 6.75 -8.34
C LYS A 29 -25.31 7.51 -7.43
N ALA A 30 -26.05 6.77 -6.60
CA ALA A 30 -27.01 7.31 -5.65
C ALA A 30 -26.42 7.50 -4.24
N SER A 31 -25.14 7.16 -4.00
CA SER A 31 -24.54 7.11 -2.66
C SER A 31 -24.69 8.42 -1.89
N ALA A 32 -24.37 9.57 -2.51
CA ALA A 32 -24.49 10.88 -1.87
C ALA A 32 -25.93 11.21 -1.45
N ALA A 33 -26.93 10.84 -2.27
CA ALA A 33 -28.34 11.04 -1.94
C ALA A 33 -28.81 10.10 -0.83
N ILE A 34 -28.28 8.87 -0.78
CA ILE A 34 -28.54 7.91 0.30
C ILE A 34 -27.92 8.43 1.60
N GLU A 35 -26.66 8.85 1.60
CA GLU A 35 -25.97 9.33 2.80
C GLU A 35 -26.62 10.57 3.41
N ALA A 36 -26.96 11.57 2.58
CA ALA A 36 -27.56 12.81 3.04
C ALA A 36 -28.90 12.60 3.77
N ARG A 37 -29.64 11.54 3.42
CA ARG A 37 -30.94 11.25 4.02
C ARG A 37 -30.92 10.09 5.01
N ALA A 38 -29.87 9.25 5.00
CA ALA A 38 -29.69 8.16 5.96
C ALA A 38 -29.59 8.67 7.39
N ASP A 39 -28.90 9.79 7.63
CA ASP A 39 -28.79 10.36 8.97
C ASP A 39 -30.15 10.83 9.52
N ALA A 40 -31.04 11.34 8.66
CA ALA A 40 -32.39 11.72 9.04
C ALA A 40 -33.27 10.51 9.42
N LEU A 41 -33.20 9.42 8.64
CA LEU A 41 -33.94 8.18 8.95
C LEU A 41 -33.43 7.48 10.21
N LEU A 42 -32.11 7.52 10.42
CA LEU A 42 -31.50 7.01 11.64
C LEU A 42 -31.95 7.82 12.87
N ALA A 43 -32.23 9.12 12.71
CA ALA A 43 -32.81 9.96 13.76
C ALA A 43 -34.30 9.64 14.01
N GLU A 44 -35.08 9.34 12.96
CA GLU A 44 -36.48 8.88 13.12
C GLU A 44 -36.58 7.51 13.82
N SER A 45 -35.48 6.75 13.78
CA SER A 45 -35.32 5.47 14.48
C SER A 45 -34.87 5.63 15.94
N ASP A 46 -34.62 6.85 16.44
CA ASP A 46 -34.24 7.06 17.83
C ASP A 46 -35.38 6.67 18.79
N GLY A 47 -35.01 5.93 19.84
CA GLY A 47 -35.94 5.36 20.82
C GLY A 47 -36.69 4.10 20.35
N ALA A 48 -36.39 3.55 19.17
CA ALA A 48 -36.85 2.22 18.78
C ALA A 48 -35.97 1.13 19.42
N ARG A 49 -36.57 0.01 19.84
CA ARG A 49 -35.82 -1.16 20.33
C ARG A 49 -35.35 -2.05 19.19
N ARG A 50 -36.08 -2.03 18.07
CA ARG A 50 -35.79 -2.82 16.87
C ARG A 50 -36.01 -1.99 15.62
N VAL A 51 -35.10 -2.11 14.66
CA VAL A 51 -35.22 -1.53 13.32
C VAL A 51 -35.16 -2.64 12.29
N VAL A 52 -36.10 -2.63 11.35
CA VAL A 52 -36.16 -3.60 10.25
C VAL A 52 -35.96 -2.86 8.94
N PHE A 53 -34.95 -3.24 8.17
CA PHE A 53 -34.75 -2.75 6.82
C PHE A 53 -35.45 -3.70 5.84
N ASP A 54 -36.53 -3.25 5.21
CA ASP A 54 -37.25 -4.02 4.19
C ASP A 54 -36.66 -3.68 2.80
N LEU A 55 -36.08 -4.68 2.13
CA LEU A 55 -35.45 -4.51 0.81
C LEU A 55 -36.37 -4.91 -0.36
N GLY A 56 -37.65 -5.17 -0.12
CA GLY A 56 -38.58 -5.73 -1.12
C GLY A 56 -38.78 -4.83 -2.34
N ARG A 57 -38.71 -3.51 -2.16
CA ARG A 57 -38.85 -2.51 -3.25
C ARG A 57 -37.52 -2.08 -3.88
N VAL A 58 -36.39 -2.64 -3.45
CA VAL A 58 -35.08 -2.34 -4.05
C VAL A 58 -35.03 -2.94 -5.45
N ALA A 59 -34.92 -2.08 -6.47
CA ALA A 59 -34.88 -2.47 -7.87
C ALA A 59 -33.46 -2.90 -8.29
N ARG A 60 -32.43 -2.29 -7.72
CA ARG A 60 -31.03 -2.60 -7.99
C ARG A 60 -30.15 -2.31 -6.78
N LEU A 61 -29.28 -3.24 -6.41
CA LEU A 61 -28.30 -3.10 -5.34
C LEU A 61 -26.89 -3.37 -5.87
N ASP A 62 -25.90 -2.55 -5.50
CA ASP A 62 -24.47 -2.81 -5.74
C ASP A 62 -23.66 -2.83 -4.43
N THR A 63 -22.35 -3.05 -4.54
CA THR A 63 -21.45 -3.19 -3.38
C THR A 63 -21.45 -1.96 -2.48
N ALA A 64 -21.58 -0.75 -3.03
CA ALA A 64 -21.63 0.46 -2.22
C ALA A 64 -22.99 0.62 -1.54
N GLY A 65 -24.09 0.30 -2.24
CA GLY A 65 -25.43 0.26 -1.64
C GLY A 65 -25.50 -0.74 -0.49
N ALA A 66 -24.98 -1.95 -0.70
CA ALA A 66 -24.92 -2.99 0.33
C ALA A 66 -24.08 -2.55 1.54
N TRP A 67 -22.93 -1.93 1.30
CA TRP A 67 -22.09 -1.37 2.37
C TRP A 67 -22.77 -0.24 3.14
N LEU A 68 -23.52 0.64 2.47
CA LEU A 68 -24.27 1.72 3.13
C LEU A 68 -25.36 1.19 4.06
N ILE A 69 -26.07 0.14 3.65
CA ILE A 69 -27.08 -0.54 4.48
C ILE A 69 -26.40 -1.17 5.70
N ASP A 70 -25.29 -1.90 5.53
CA ASP A 70 -24.59 -2.49 6.66
C ASP A 70 -23.97 -1.43 7.59
N ARG A 71 -23.45 -0.31 7.06
CA ARG A 71 -22.98 0.82 7.86
C ARG A 71 -24.10 1.43 8.71
N ALA A 72 -25.30 1.57 8.17
CA ALA A 72 -26.47 2.05 8.92
C ALA A 72 -26.85 1.05 10.02
N ARG A 73 -26.84 -0.25 9.72
CA ARG A 73 -27.07 -1.34 10.68
C ARG A 73 -26.05 -1.31 11.83
N GLN A 74 -24.76 -1.17 11.52
CA GLN A 74 -23.69 -1.08 12.53
C GLN A 74 -23.84 0.16 13.44
N ARG A 75 -24.29 1.30 12.90
CA ARG A 75 -24.56 2.51 13.70
C ARG A 75 -25.73 2.31 14.67
N LEU A 76 -26.77 1.57 14.26
CA LEU A 76 -27.91 1.21 15.12
C LEU A 76 -27.51 0.17 16.18
N ASP A 77 -26.75 -0.85 15.79
CA ASP A 77 -26.19 -1.86 16.71
C ASP A 77 -25.31 -1.18 17.79
N ALA A 78 -24.50 -0.18 17.41
CA ALA A 78 -23.69 0.60 18.35
C ALA A 78 -24.51 1.44 19.35
N LYS A 79 -25.76 1.80 18.99
CA LYS A 79 -26.75 2.43 19.89
C LYS A 79 -27.57 1.42 20.69
N GLY A 80 -27.33 0.10 20.51
CA GLY A 80 -28.06 -0.96 21.20
C GLY A 80 -29.43 -1.29 20.60
N VAL A 81 -29.68 -0.88 19.34
CA VAL A 81 -30.93 -1.14 18.61
C VAL A 81 -30.75 -2.39 17.74
N ASP A 82 -31.64 -3.38 17.89
CA ASP A 82 -31.60 -4.64 17.12
C ASP A 82 -31.97 -4.36 15.65
N ALA A 83 -31.00 -4.40 14.74
CA ALA A 83 -31.19 -4.04 13.34
C ALA A 83 -31.19 -5.29 12.41
N LYS A 84 -32.33 -5.57 11.77
CA LYS A 84 -32.54 -6.76 10.91
C LYS A 84 -32.84 -6.40 9.46
N LEU A 85 -32.53 -7.31 8.54
CA LEU A 85 -32.90 -7.21 7.13
C LEU A 85 -34.09 -8.14 6.85
N GLU A 86 -35.10 -7.64 6.14
CA GLU A 86 -36.27 -8.40 5.67
C GLU A 86 -36.47 -8.20 4.16
N SER A 87 -37.23 -9.11 3.54
CA SER A 87 -37.57 -9.07 2.10
C SER A 87 -36.36 -8.99 1.15
N VAL A 88 -35.23 -9.57 1.56
CA VAL A 88 -34.01 -9.63 0.75
C VAL A 88 -34.23 -10.57 -0.43
N ARG A 89 -33.97 -10.10 -1.66
CA ARG A 89 -34.00 -10.96 -2.85
C ARG A 89 -32.80 -11.91 -2.83
N PRO A 90 -32.94 -13.18 -3.27
CA PRO A 90 -31.85 -14.17 -3.26
C PRO A 90 -30.58 -13.71 -4.00
N GLU A 91 -30.74 -12.92 -5.06
CA GLU A 91 -29.64 -12.33 -5.85
C GLU A 91 -28.74 -11.37 -5.05
N TYR A 92 -29.25 -10.79 -3.97
CA TYR A 92 -28.54 -9.81 -3.14
C TYR A 92 -28.01 -10.39 -1.83
N GLU A 93 -28.37 -11.63 -1.47
CA GLU A 93 -27.92 -12.26 -0.22
C GLU A 93 -26.39 -12.39 -0.16
N ILE A 94 -25.78 -12.86 -1.25
CA ILE A 94 -24.32 -13.00 -1.34
C ILE A 94 -23.64 -11.64 -1.21
N LEU A 95 -24.15 -10.63 -1.93
CA LEU A 95 -23.61 -9.29 -1.91
C LEU A 95 -23.68 -8.66 -0.52
N LEU A 96 -24.81 -8.79 0.18
CA LEU A 96 -24.97 -8.30 1.55
C LEU A 96 -24.04 -9.04 2.51
N ARG A 97 -23.92 -10.37 2.37
CA ARG A 97 -23.03 -11.18 3.20
C ARG A 97 -21.55 -10.80 3.03
N GLU A 98 -21.12 -10.55 1.80
CA GLU A 98 -19.73 -10.15 1.51
C GLU A 98 -19.47 -8.67 1.84
N ALA A 99 -20.46 -7.78 1.66
CA ALA A 99 -20.35 -6.39 2.10
C ALA A 99 -20.29 -6.25 3.63
N MET A 100 -20.77 -7.25 4.38
CA MET A 100 -20.63 -7.36 5.83
C MET A 100 -19.21 -7.70 6.31
N TYR A 101 -18.21 -7.79 5.41
CA TYR A 101 -16.82 -7.95 5.84
C TYR A 101 -16.35 -6.71 6.60
N ARG A 102 -16.43 -6.84 7.94
CA ARG A 102 -15.76 -6.09 9.01
C ARG A 102 -15.28 -4.71 8.58
N ALA A 103 -15.97 -3.67 9.08
CA ALA A 103 -15.31 -2.41 9.35
C ALA A 103 -13.98 -2.72 10.04
N LEU A 104 -12.87 -2.42 9.36
CA LEU A 104 -11.55 -2.57 9.96
C LEU A 104 -11.61 -1.86 11.30
N PRO A 105 -11.37 -2.54 12.44
CA PRO A 105 -11.41 -1.89 13.73
C PRO A 105 -10.45 -0.71 13.64
N VAL A 106 -10.97 0.51 13.61
CA VAL A 106 -10.13 1.70 13.68
C VAL A 106 -9.51 1.64 15.07
N PRO A 107 -8.18 1.42 15.19
CA PRO A 107 -7.57 1.32 16.50
C PRO A 107 -7.89 2.61 17.25
N LYS A 108 -8.51 2.50 18.43
CA LYS A 108 -8.75 3.68 19.25
C LYS A 108 -7.38 4.28 19.56
N PRO A 109 -7.16 5.58 19.30
CA PRO A 109 -5.86 6.18 19.56
C PRO A 109 -5.50 5.94 21.03
N PRO A 110 -4.28 5.46 21.33
CA PRO A 110 -3.91 5.06 22.68
C PRO A 110 -4.13 6.21 23.64
N SER A 111 -4.92 5.97 24.68
CA SER A 111 -5.17 6.95 25.74
C SER A 111 -3.95 7.02 26.64
N GLY A 112 -3.24 8.15 26.62
CA GLY A 112 -2.04 8.38 27.42
C GLY A 112 -1.49 9.79 27.23
N SER A 113 -0.52 10.18 28.07
CA SER A 113 0.20 11.45 27.93
C SER A 113 1.02 11.47 26.63
N HIS A 114 1.25 12.65 26.07
CA HIS A 114 1.98 12.81 24.80
C HIS A 114 3.39 12.20 24.84
N ILE A 115 4.06 12.24 25.99
CA ILE A 115 5.41 11.67 26.17
C ILE A 115 5.37 10.14 26.09
N VAL A 116 4.37 9.51 26.70
CA VAL A 116 4.22 8.04 26.65
C VAL A 116 3.91 7.58 25.23
N ARG A 117 3.12 8.35 24.46
CA ARG A 117 2.87 8.04 23.04
C ARG A 117 4.13 8.14 22.20
N LEU A 118 4.90 9.22 22.35
CA LEU A 118 6.16 9.37 21.62
C LEU A 118 7.13 8.20 21.90
N LEU A 119 7.26 7.80 23.16
CA LEU A 119 8.09 6.65 23.53
C LEU A 119 7.53 5.32 23.00
N ALA A 120 6.20 5.15 23.00
CA ALA A 120 5.55 3.98 22.44
C ALA A 120 5.73 3.89 20.92
N ASP A 121 5.58 4.99 20.18
CA ASP A 121 5.75 5.06 18.73
C ASP A 121 7.20 4.73 18.34
N ILE A 122 8.18 5.25 19.11
CA ILE A 122 9.59 4.91 18.93
C ILE A 122 9.81 3.41 19.23
N GLY A 123 9.25 2.90 20.34
CA GLY A 123 9.37 1.49 20.71
C GLY A 123 8.79 0.56 19.65
N GLU A 124 7.61 0.87 19.13
CA GLU A 124 6.95 0.13 18.04
C GLU A 124 7.81 0.17 16.77
N SER A 125 8.35 1.34 16.41
CA SER A 125 9.25 1.50 15.25
C SER A 125 10.52 0.66 15.40
N VAL A 126 11.12 0.62 16.59
CA VAL A 126 12.34 -0.16 16.87
C VAL A 126 12.05 -1.66 16.81
N VAL A 127 10.94 -2.11 17.40
CA VAL A 127 10.53 -3.52 17.38
C VAL A 127 10.19 -3.95 15.94
N SER A 128 9.47 -3.12 15.19
CA SER A 128 9.18 -3.37 13.78
C SER A 128 10.46 -3.47 12.95
N ALA A 129 11.36 -2.50 13.08
CA ALA A 129 12.64 -2.53 12.36
C ALA A 129 13.48 -3.76 12.70
N GLY A 130 13.44 -4.22 13.97
CA GLY A 130 14.08 -5.46 14.39
C GLY A 130 13.45 -6.71 13.77
N ALA A 131 12.12 -6.75 13.70
CA ALA A 131 11.39 -7.84 13.03
C ALA A 131 11.68 -7.87 11.52
N ASP A 132 11.70 -6.71 10.86
CA ASP A 132 12.03 -6.56 9.44
C ASP A 132 13.48 -7.00 9.16
N LEU A 133 14.42 -6.63 10.05
CA LEU A 133 15.80 -7.06 9.94
C LEU A 133 15.93 -8.58 10.09
N TYR A 134 15.23 -9.19 11.05
CA TYR A 134 15.21 -10.64 11.23
C TYR A 134 14.65 -11.36 9.99
N ALA A 135 13.55 -10.86 9.44
CA ALA A 135 12.99 -11.37 8.19
C ALA A 135 13.96 -11.21 7.02
N GLY A 136 14.65 -10.06 6.93
CA GLY A 136 15.67 -9.79 5.91
C GLY A 136 16.87 -10.74 5.99
N VAL A 137 17.34 -11.07 7.20
CA VAL A 137 18.40 -12.07 7.40
C VAL A 137 17.92 -13.47 6.99
N GLY A 138 16.68 -13.83 7.34
CA GLY A 138 16.06 -15.08 6.90
C GLY A 138 16.00 -15.20 5.39
N PHE A 139 15.50 -14.16 4.71
CA PHE A 139 15.45 -14.07 3.25
C PHE A 139 16.85 -14.17 2.62
N LEU A 140 17.85 -13.48 3.18
CA LEU A 140 19.23 -13.60 2.72
C LEU A 140 19.75 -15.03 2.84
N GLY A 141 19.42 -15.73 3.93
CA GLY A 141 19.74 -17.14 4.11
C GLY A 141 19.09 -18.04 3.05
N GLU A 142 17.82 -17.80 2.72
CA GLU A 142 17.12 -18.50 1.64
C GLU A 142 17.76 -18.26 0.27
N VAL A 143 18.13 -17.01 -0.04
CA VAL A 143 18.82 -16.66 -1.28
C VAL A 143 20.17 -17.36 -1.39
N VAL A 144 20.99 -17.34 -0.33
CA VAL A 144 22.29 -18.04 -0.32
C VAL A 144 22.10 -19.54 -0.49
N ALA A 145 21.13 -20.14 0.21
CA ALA A 145 20.83 -21.57 0.08
C ALA A 145 20.34 -21.92 -1.34
N ALA A 146 19.53 -21.06 -1.96
CA ALA A 146 19.05 -21.23 -3.33
C ALA A 146 20.20 -21.16 -4.35
N ILE A 147 21.12 -20.19 -4.20
CA ILE A 147 22.33 -20.10 -5.03
C ILE A 147 23.18 -21.36 -4.87
N GLY A 148 23.42 -21.81 -3.63
CA GLY A 148 24.20 -23.02 -3.36
C GLY A 148 23.60 -24.28 -4.00
N LYS A 149 22.28 -24.46 -3.87
CA LYS A 149 21.55 -25.56 -4.54
C LYS A 149 21.62 -25.45 -6.06
N GLY A 150 21.48 -24.24 -6.61
CA GLY A 150 21.57 -23.98 -8.04
C GLY A 150 22.95 -24.32 -8.63
N LEU A 151 24.02 -24.00 -7.90
CA LEU A 151 25.40 -24.36 -8.27
C LEU A 151 25.65 -25.87 -8.18
N ALA A 152 25.05 -26.54 -7.19
CA ALA A 152 25.16 -28.00 -7.03
C ALA A 152 24.33 -28.79 -8.06
N SER A 153 23.30 -28.18 -8.66
CA SER A 153 22.37 -28.83 -9.61
C SER A 153 22.30 -28.08 -10.95
N PRO A 154 23.39 -28.06 -11.74
CA PRO A 154 23.50 -27.22 -12.95
C PRO A 154 22.49 -27.56 -14.05
N SER A 155 21.91 -28.77 -14.06
CA SER A 155 20.89 -29.18 -15.05
C SER A 155 19.57 -28.41 -14.94
N HIS A 156 19.28 -27.79 -13.79
CA HIS A 156 18.09 -26.98 -13.56
C HIS A 156 18.35 -25.48 -13.77
N PHE A 157 19.59 -25.10 -14.09
CA PHE A 157 19.98 -23.70 -14.23
C PHE A 157 19.53 -23.12 -15.58
N ARG A 158 18.72 -22.05 -15.53
CA ARG A 158 18.21 -21.37 -16.73
C ARG A 158 19.16 -20.24 -17.14
N GLY A 159 20.21 -20.59 -17.89
CA GLY A 159 21.20 -19.63 -18.37
C GLY A 159 20.62 -18.48 -19.19
N THR A 160 19.52 -18.71 -19.93
CA THR A 160 18.83 -17.65 -20.68
C THR A 160 18.29 -16.54 -19.78
N SER A 161 17.71 -16.88 -18.63
CA SER A 161 17.22 -15.89 -17.66
C SER A 161 18.38 -15.11 -17.02
N LEU A 162 19.50 -15.78 -16.72
CA LEU A 162 20.70 -15.10 -16.25
C LEU A 162 21.18 -14.05 -17.26
N VAL A 163 21.29 -14.40 -18.54
CA VAL A 163 21.77 -13.48 -19.59
C VAL A 163 20.84 -12.27 -19.72
N VAL A 164 19.52 -12.48 -19.69
CA VAL A 164 18.53 -11.38 -19.72
C VAL A 164 18.71 -10.43 -18.54
N HIS A 165 18.87 -10.95 -17.33
CA HIS A 165 19.11 -10.11 -16.15
C HIS A 165 20.49 -9.44 -16.20
N MET A 166 21.53 -10.10 -16.72
CA MET A 166 22.86 -9.49 -16.92
C MET A 166 22.80 -8.34 -17.95
N GLU A 167 22.09 -8.51 -19.06
CA GLU A 167 21.90 -7.43 -20.04
C GLU A 167 21.18 -6.24 -19.39
N SER A 168 20.08 -6.52 -18.67
CA SER A 168 19.29 -5.50 -18.02
C SER A 168 20.08 -4.75 -16.97
N ILE A 169 20.82 -5.44 -16.09
CA ILE A 169 21.54 -4.86 -14.95
C ILE A 169 22.86 -4.22 -15.39
N ALA A 170 23.70 -4.96 -16.13
CA ALA A 170 25.04 -4.52 -16.49
C ALA A 170 25.03 -3.69 -17.77
N LEU A 171 24.63 -4.27 -18.91
CA LEU A 171 24.81 -3.63 -20.22
C LEU A 171 24.02 -2.33 -20.37
N ARG A 172 22.76 -2.31 -19.92
CA ARG A 172 21.94 -1.08 -19.95
C ARG A 172 22.37 -0.03 -18.92
N GLY A 173 23.09 -0.43 -17.87
CA GLY A 173 23.60 0.46 -16.83
C GLY A 173 24.96 1.09 -17.15
N VAL A 174 25.77 0.47 -18.00
CA VAL A 174 27.12 0.94 -18.35
C VAL A 174 27.16 2.40 -18.85
N PRO A 175 26.27 2.87 -19.75
CA PRO A 175 26.37 4.23 -20.29
C PRO A 175 26.28 5.32 -19.22
N ILE A 176 25.35 5.18 -18.25
CA ILE A 176 25.19 6.18 -17.19
C ILE A 176 26.31 6.10 -16.16
N ILE A 177 26.79 4.89 -15.83
CA ILE A 177 27.92 4.69 -14.92
C ILE A 177 29.21 5.27 -15.53
N ALA A 178 29.46 5.01 -16.80
CA ALA A 178 30.62 5.53 -17.52
C ALA A 178 30.59 7.06 -17.61
N LEU A 179 29.43 7.64 -17.93
CA LEU A 179 29.26 9.09 -18.00
C LEU A 179 29.54 9.76 -16.64
N ILE A 180 28.98 9.22 -15.55
CA ILE A 180 29.19 9.77 -14.21
C ILE A 180 30.64 9.61 -13.76
N ASN A 181 31.25 8.44 -13.96
CA ASN A 181 32.66 8.23 -13.64
C ASN A 181 33.59 9.15 -14.46
N PHE A 182 33.27 9.39 -15.73
CA PHE A 182 34.03 10.31 -16.57
C PHE A 182 33.93 11.75 -16.05
N LEU A 183 32.71 12.24 -15.80
CA LEU A 183 32.48 13.60 -15.29
C LEU A 183 33.10 13.80 -13.91
N ALA A 184 32.88 12.85 -12.99
CA ALA A 184 33.49 12.88 -11.66
C ALA A 184 35.01 12.87 -11.74
N GLY A 185 35.58 11.98 -12.56
CA GLY A 185 37.03 11.90 -12.78
C GLY A 185 37.62 13.19 -13.34
N ALA A 186 36.95 13.85 -14.29
CA ALA A 186 37.36 15.14 -14.82
C ALA A 186 37.34 16.24 -13.75
N ILE A 187 36.29 16.31 -12.94
CA ILE A 187 36.15 17.28 -11.84
C ILE A 187 37.27 17.08 -10.81
N ILE A 188 37.47 15.83 -10.37
CA ILE A 188 38.51 15.47 -9.39
C ILE A 188 39.90 15.79 -9.94
N THR A 189 40.14 15.49 -11.21
CA THR A 189 41.41 15.79 -11.88
C THR A 189 41.70 17.27 -11.86
N GLN A 190 40.72 18.08 -12.27
CA GLN A 190 40.85 19.53 -12.31
C GLN A 190 41.10 20.09 -10.90
N GLN A 191 40.33 19.66 -9.89
CA GLN A 191 40.52 20.07 -8.50
C GLN A 191 41.88 19.64 -7.94
N GLY A 192 42.30 18.40 -8.20
CA GLY A 192 43.58 17.85 -7.74
C GLY A 192 44.78 18.62 -8.30
N ILE A 193 44.76 18.96 -9.60
CA ILE A 193 45.81 19.77 -10.23
C ILE A 193 45.87 21.16 -9.58
N PHE A 194 44.73 21.83 -9.37
CA PHE A 194 44.70 23.16 -8.75
C PHE A 194 45.23 23.16 -7.31
N GLN A 195 44.95 22.10 -6.55
CA GLN A 195 45.48 21.96 -5.19
C GLN A 195 46.99 21.72 -5.20
N LEU A 196 47.48 20.77 -6.01
CA LEU A 196 48.91 20.44 -6.12
C LEU A 196 49.76 21.58 -6.68
N ARG A 197 49.17 22.45 -7.51
CA ARG A 197 49.82 23.66 -8.03
C ARG A 197 50.29 24.59 -6.92
N ARG A 198 49.56 24.68 -5.80
CA ARG A 198 49.97 25.50 -4.65
C ARG A 198 51.24 24.99 -3.96
N PHE A 199 51.54 23.70 -4.13
CA PHE A 199 52.72 23.05 -3.57
C PHE A 199 53.84 22.82 -4.60
N GLY A 200 53.69 23.31 -5.84
CA GLY A 200 54.65 23.07 -6.93
C GLY A 200 54.73 21.61 -7.40
N ALA A 201 53.75 20.77 -7.03
CA ALA A 201 53.78 19.32 -7.15
C ALA A 201 52.87 18.77 -8.27
N THR A 202 52.60 19.55 -9.33
CA THR A 202 51.63 19.21 -10.38
C THR A 202 51.95 17.92 -11.14
N ILE A 203 53.23 17.54 -11.24
CA ILE A 203 53.67 16.28 -11.87
C ILE A 203 53.14 15.04 -11.15
N PHE A 204 52.86 15.13 -9.84
CA PHE A 204 52.31 14.01 -9.06
C PHE A 204 50.80 13.89 -9.18
N ALA A 205 50.12 14.85 -9.82
CA ALA A 205 48.66 14.84 -9.94
C ALA A 205 48.16 13.58 -10.64
N VAL A 206 48.79 13.18 -11.75
CA VAL A 206 48.39 11.99 -12.51
C VAL A 206 48.49 10.73 -11.66
N ASN A 207 49.58 10.56 -10.92
CA ASN A 207 49.78 9.40 -10.03
C ASN A 207 48.76 9.38 -8.88
N LEU A 208 48.52 10.53 -8.26
CA LEU A 208 47.54 10.66 -7.18
C LEU A 208 46.12 10.29 -7.66
N ILE A 209 45.69 10.89 -8.77
CA ILE A 209 44.37 10.66 -9.35
C ILE A 209 44.22 9.21 -9.81
N GLY A 210 45.25 8.65 -10.45
CA GLY A 210 45.26 7.25 -10.87
C GLY A 210 45.06 6.28 -9.70
N ILE A 211 45.79 6.48 -8.60
CA ILE A 211 45.63 5.67 -7.38
C ILE A 211 44.24 5.86 -6.78
N LEU A 212 43.77 7.11 -6.67
CA LEU A 212 42.47 7.45 -6.08
C LEU A 212 41.30 6.80 -6.83
N ILE A 213 41.31 6.87 -8.16
CA ILE A 213 40.27 6.26 -9.00
C ILE A 213 40.32 4.74 -8.90
N LEU A 214 41.50 4.12 -9.00
CA LEU A 214 41.62 2.67 -9.01
C LEU A 214 41.34 2.02 -7.64
N ARG A 215 41.66 2.70 -6.54
CA ARG A 215 41.57 2.12 -5.19
C ARG A 215 40.24 2.41 -4.50
N GLU A 216 39.67 3.59 -4.72
CA GLU A 216 38.56 4.08 -3.89
C GLU A 216 37.38 4.49 -4.77
N LEU A 217 37.55 5.54 -5.57
CA LEU A 217 36.43 6.25 -6.18
C LEU A 217 35.78 5.47 -7.32
N GLY A 218 36.56 4.78 -8.15
CA GLY A 218 36.01 4.02 -9.28
C GLY A 218 35.08 2.90 -8.81
N VAL A 219 35.47 2.16 -7.76
CA VAL A 219 34.66 1.09 -7.17
C VAL A 219 33.47 1.67 -6.42
N LEU A 220 33.68 2.71 -5.60
CA LEU A 220 32.62 3.34 -4.80
C LEU A 220 31.50 3.92 -5.68
N LEU A 221 31.85 4.73 -6.67
CA LEU A 221 30.89 5.37 -7.57
C LEU A 221 30.12 4.32 -8.38
N THR A 222 30.82 3.32 -8.89
CA THR A 222 30.18 2.23 -9.63
C THR A 222 29.22 1.44 -8.73
N ALA A 223 29.62 1.10 -7.51
CA ALA A 223 28.75 0.35 -6.57
C ALA A 223 27.48 1.13 -6.22
N ILE A 224 27.60 2.42 -5.89
CA ILE A 224 26.45 3.29 -5.57
C ILE A 224 25.51 3.39 -6.78
N MET A 225 26.07 3.58 -7.98
CA MET A 225 25.27 3.71 -9.20
C MET A 225 24.54 2.42 -9.57
N VAL A 226 25.21 1.26 -9.44
CA VAL A 226 24.59 -0.05 -9.67
C VAL A 226 23.47 -0.30 -8.65
N ALA A 227 23.71 -0.03 -7.37
CA ALA A 227 22.69 -0.15 -6.32
C ALA A 227 21.48 0.76 -6.58
N GLY A 228 21.71 2.02 -6.97
CA GLY A 228 20.65 2.98 -7.25
C GLY A 228 19.83 2.60 -8.47
N ARG A 229 20.46 2.44 -9.64
CA ARG A 229 19.75 2.20 -10.90
C ARG A 229 19.17 0.80 -10.99
N SER A 230 19.97 -0.22 -10.71
CA SER A 230 19.54 -1.61 -10.88
C SER A 230 18.76 -2.11 -9.67
N GLY A 231 19.15 -1.71 -8.45
CA GLY A 231 18.40 -2.07 -7.24
C GLY A 231 16.98 -1.51 -7.25
N SER A 232 16.81 -0.22 -7.58
CA SER A 232 15.46 0.37 -7.66
C SER A 232 14.59 -0.27 -8.75
N ALA A 233 15.18 -0.64 -9.89
CA ALA A 233 14.46 -1.32 -10.96
C ALA A 233 13.97 -2.72 -10.53
N ILE A 234 14.82 -3.49 -9.84
CA ILE A 234 14.47 -4.82 -9.31
C ILE A 234 13.37 -4.70 -8.25
N THR A 235 13.48 -3.74 -7.33
CA THR A 235 12.44 -3.50 -6.32
C THR A 235 11.12 -3.11 -6.96
N ALA A 236 11.13 -2.25 -7.99
CA ALA A 236 9.92 -1.87 -8.71
C ALA A 236 9.30 -3.04 -9.47
N GLU A 237 10.12 -3.90 -10.10
CA GLU A 237 9.66 -5.10 -10.79
C GLU A 237 8.99 -6.06 -9.81
N LEU A 238 9.69 -6.45 -8.73
CA LEU A 238 9.16 -7.36 -7.70
C LEU A 238 7.93 -6.80 -6.98
N GLY A 239 7.87 -5.49 -6.73
CA GLY A 239 6.72 -4.85 -6.06
C GLY A 239 5.48 -4.71 -6.95
N SER A 240 5.64 -4.84 -8.28
CA SER A 240 4.53 -4.73 -9.24
C SER A 240 3.93 -6.08 -9.65
N MET A 241 4.60 -7.18 -9.31
CA MET A 241 4.17 -8.56 -9.59
C MET A 241 3.29 -9.11 -8.47
#